data_AF-A0A0A2T415-F1
#
_entry.id   AF-A0A0A2T415-F1
#
_cell.length_a   1.000
_cell.length_b   1.000
_cell.length_c   1.000
_cell.angle_alpha   90.00
_cell.angle_beta   90.00
_cell.angle_gamma   90.00
#
_symmetry.space_group_name_H-M   'P 1'
#
loop_
_entity.id
_entity.type
_entity.pdbx_description
1 polymer ?
#
loop_
_entity_poly.entity_id
_entity_poly.type
_entity_poly.pdbx_seq_one_letter_code
_entity_poly.pdbx_strand_id
1 'polypeptide(L)'
;MKLFEEFIRNLKQLVSNNLIKTQHVKSIIHGGKVLIMQLFDAIVVNPEMLLPTEVFEKYSRLTQETDPKRVIIDYISGMTDNYLYKMHQRIFGGNTQSTFDTI
;
A
#
# COMPACT_ATOMS: atom_id res chain seq x y z
N MET A 1 -22.54 6.18 -31.50
CA MET A 1 -21.46 5.49 -30.75
C MET A 1 -20.18 6.32 -30.69
N LYS A 2 -19.54 6.70 -31.81
CA LYS A 2 -18.26 7.47 -31.82
C LYS A 2 -18.26 8.80 -31.05
N LEU A 3 -19.35 9.58 -31.14
CA LEU A 3 -19.45 10.88 -30.45
C LEU A 3 -19.41 10.74 -28.91
N PHE A 4 -19.98 9.66 -28.38
CA PHE A 4 -20.03 9.40 -26.95
C PHE A 4 -18.65 8.99 -26.40
N GLU A 5 -17.92 8.16 -27.14
CA GLU A 5 -16.54 7.79 -26.81
C GLU A 5 -15.60 9.00 -26.82
N GLU A 6 -15.77 9.88 -27.80
CA GLU A 6 -15.03 11.13 -27.90
C GLU A 6 -15.32 12.08 -26.73
N PHE A 7 -16.58 12.22 -26.34
CA PHE A 7 -16.97 12.99 -25.16
C PHE A 7 -16.31 12.47 -23.88
N ILE A 8 -16.38 11.15 -23.63
CA ILE A 8 -15.74 10.54 -22.43
C ILE A 8 -14.23 10.75 -22.46
N ARG A 9 -13.59 10.58 -23.63
CA ARG A 9 -12.15 10.79 -23.78
C ARG A 9 -11.76 12.23 -23.41
N ASN A 10 -12.49 13.21 -23.94
CA ASN A 10 -12.24 14.62 -23.67
C ASN A 10 -12.45 14.95 -22.18
N LEU A 11 -13.49 14.38 -21.55
CA LEU A 11 -13.73 14.53 -20.12
C LEU A 11 -12.59 13.94 -19.27
N LYS A 12 -12.13 12.72 -19.59
CA LYS A 12 -10.99 12.10 -18.91
C LYS A 12 -9.72 12.93 -19.04
N GLN A 13 -9.46 13.50 -20.22
CA GLN A 13 -8.31 14.38 -20.43
C GLN A 13 -8.42 15.67 -19.61
N LEU A 14 -9.61 16.28 -19.57
CA LEU A 14 -9.88 17.47 -18.77
C LEU A 14 -9.61 17.22 -17.28
N VAL A 15 -10.17 16.14 -16.72
CA VAL A 15 -9.95 15.74 -15.32
C VAL A 15 -8.48 15.40 -15.06
N SER A 16 -7.84 14.68 -15.99
CA SER A 16 -6.42 14.32 -15.86
C SER A 16 -5.53 15.56 -15.75
N ASN A 17 -5.74 16.55 -16.63
CA ASN A 17 -4.89 17.73 -16.70
C ASN A 17 -5.16 18.73 -15.56
N ASN A 18 -6.42 18.89 -15.15
CA ASN A 18 -6.80 19.90 -14.16
C ASN A 18 -6.86 19.39 -12.72
N LEU A 19 -6.86 18.07 -12.50
CA LEU A 19 -6.96 17.48 -11.16
C LEU A 19 -5.85 16.46 -10.90
N ILE A 20 -5.78 15.38 -11.68
CA ILE A 20 -4.88 14.24 -11.37
C ILE A 20 -3.40 14.62 -11.49
N LYS A 21 -3.04 15.44 -12.49
CA LYS A 21 -1.66 15.85 -12.74
C LYS A 21 -1.22 17.07 -11.93
N THR A 22 -2.07 17.60 -11.05
CA THR A 22 -1.72 18.71 -10.16
C THR A 22 -0.62 18.29 -9.19
N GLN A 23 0.17 19.26 -8.72
CA GLN A 23 1.28 19.00 -7.80
C GLN A 23 0.79 18.38 -6.48
N HIS A 24 -0.34 18.88 -5.96
CA HIS A 24 -0.92 18.40 -4.71
C HIS A 24 -1.34 16.91 -4.80
N VAL A 25 -2.05 16.52 -5.87
CA VAL A 25 -2.43 15.11 -6.07
C VAL A 25 -1.20 14.24 -6.28
N LYS A 26 -0.21 14.71 -7.03
CA LYS A 26 1.07 13.98 -7.21
C LYS A 26 1.82 13.78 -5.90
N SER A 27 1.84 14.77 -5.00
CA SER A 27 2.49 14.60 -3.69
C SER A 27 1.80 13.55 -2.83
N ILE A 28 0.47 13.48 -2.87
CA ILE A 28 -0.30 12.44 -2.15
C ILE A 28 0.02 11.05 -2.73
N ILE A 29 -0.03 10.91 -4.05
CA ILE A 29 0.30 9.64 -4.73
C ILE A 29 1.74 9.20 -4.41
N HIS A 30 2.69 10.14 -4.42
CA HIS A 30 4.07 9.84 -4.10
C HIS A 30 4.23 9.39 -2.64
N GLY A 31 3.58 10.08 -1.69
CA GLY A 31 3.56 9.68 -0.28
C GLY A 31 3.06 8.25 -0.10
N GLY A 32 1.91 7.91 -0.71
CA GLY A 32 1.36 6.55 -0.65
C GLY A 32 2.31 5.49 -1.22
N LYS A 33 2.98 5.77 -2.34
CA LYS A 33 4.00 4.87 -2.91
C LYS A 33 5.16 4.63 -1.95
N VAL A 34 5.67 5.67 -1.30
CA VAL A 34 6.76 5.55 -0.32
C VAL A 34 6.35 4.67 0.85
N LEU A 35 5.13 4.86 1.40
CA LEU A 35 4.62 4.03 2.50
C LEU A 35 4.56 2.54 2.10
N ILE A 36 4.00 2.24 0.92
CA ILE A 36 3.88 0.87 0.40
C ILE A 36 5.26 0.24 0.21
N MET A 37 6.20 0.95 -0.40
CA MET A 37 7.56 0.43 -0.64
C MET A 37 8.28 0.12 0.67
N GLN A 38 8.24 1.05 1.63
CA GLN A 38 8.89 0.84 2.93
C GLN A 38 8.29 -0.33 3.71
N LEU A 39 6.96 -0.46 3.70
CA LEU A 39 6.29 -1.61 4.34
C LEU A 39 6.66 -2.92 3.66
N PHE A 40 6.63 -2.98 2.33
CA PHE A 40 7.00 -4.18 1.58
C PHE A 40 8.44 -4.61 1.90
N ASP A 41 9.38 -3.68 1.82
CA ASP A 41 10.80 -3.95 2.08
C ASP A 41 11.01 -4.46 3.51
N ALA A 42 10.39 -3.83 4.51
CA ALA A 42 10.51 -4.28 5.90
C ALA A 42 9.92 -5.68 6.13
N ILE A 43 8.72 -5.95 5.58
CA ILE A 43 8.03 -7.24 5.76
C ILE A 43 8.79 -8.37 5.06
N VAL A 44 9.37 -8.14 3.89
CA VAL A 44 10.18 -9.16 3.19
C VAL A 44 11.41 -9.54 4.01
N VAL A 45 12.03 -8.60 4.72
CA VAL A 45 13.21 -8.88 5.56
C VAL A 45 12.82 -9.64 6.83
N ASN A 46 11.70 -9.28 7.48
CA ASN A 46 11.26 -9.90 8.74
C ASN A 46 9.77 -10.30 8.72
N PRO A 47 9.36 -11.30 7.92
CA PRO A 47 7.96 -11.62 7.71
C PRO A 47 7.26 -12.14 8.98
N GLU A 48 7.95 -12.94 9.79
CA GLU A 48 7.41 -13.49 11.05
C GLU A 48 7.06 -12.41 12.06
N MET A 49 7.88 -11.36 12.15
CA MET A 49 7.71 -10.29 13.13
C MET A 49 6.65 -9.27 12.71
N LEU A 50 6.45 -9.09 11.40
CA LEU A 50 5.67 -7.97 10.85
C LEU A 50 4.34 -8.38 10.22
N LEU A 51 4.16 -9.66 9.88
CA LEU A 51 2.88 -10.19 9.41
C LEU A 51 2.00 -10.61 10.59
N PRO A 52 0.67 -10.43 10.49
CA PRO A 52 -0.27 -11.10 11.38
C PRO A 52 -0.12 -12.62 11.29
N THR A 53 -0.39 -13.33 12.38
CA THR A 53 -0.23 -14.79 12.49
C THR A 53 -0.87 -15.55 11.32
N GLU A 54 -2.12 -15.25 10.98
CA GLU A 54 -2.84 -15.91 9.88
C GLU A 54 -2.19 -15.71 8.51
N VAL A 55 -1.57 -14.54 8.29
CA VAL A 55 -0.90 -14.21 7.03
C VAL A 55 0.48 -14.86 7.00
N PHE A 56 1.19 -14.88 8.12
CA PHE A 56 2.47 -15.57 8.26
C PHE A 56 2.34 -17.08 8.07
N GLU A 57 1.26 -17.70 8.58
CA GLU A 57 0.96 -19.10 8.33
C GLU A 57 0.83 -19.39 6.83
N LYS A 58 0.09 -18.55 6.09
CA LYS A 58 -0.02 -18.68 4.63
C LYS A 58 1.33 -18.51 3.94
N TYR A 59 2.12 -17.52 4.37
CA TYR A 59 3.47 -17.27 3.86
C TYR A 59 4.39 -18.48 4.07
N SER A 60 4.40 -19.05 5.28
CA SER A 60 5.28 -20.18 5.65
C SER A 60 4.90 -21.52 5.00
N ARG A 61 3.63 -21.70 4.59
CA ARG A 61 3.13 -22.92 3.95
C ARG A 61 3.43 -22.99 2.46
N LEU A 62 3.87 -21.90 1.83
CA LEU A 62 4.20 -21.91 0.40
C LEU A 62 5.49 -22.70 0.16
N THR A 63 5.40 -23.67 -0.75
CA THR A 63 6.51 -24.49 -1.21
C THR A 63 7.20 -23.83 -2.42
N GLN A 64 8.34 -24.39 -2.85
CA GLN A 64 9.26 -23.81 -3.85
C GLN A 64 8.63 -23.35 -5.18
N GLU A 65 7.42 -23.79 -5.51
CA GLU A 65 6.73 -23.43 -6.76
C GLU A 65 6.08 -22.03 -6.73
N THR A 66 5.85 -21.43 -5.56
CA THR A 66 5.19 -20.12 -5.45
C THR A 66 6.06 -19.14 -4.66
N ASP A 67 6.31 -17.95 -5.22
CA ASP A 67 7.05 -16.89 -4.53
C ASP A 67 6.27 -16.42 -3.28
N PRO A 68 6.80 -16.62 -2.06
CA PRO A 68 6.09 -16.26 -0.84
C PRO A 68 5.88 -14.74 -0.69
N LYS A 69 6.62 -13.92 -1.46
CA LYS A 69 6.37 -12.48 -1.57
C LYS A 69 4.97 -12.16 -2.08
N ARG A 70 4.32 -13.07 -2.82
CA ARG A 70 2.94 -12.89 -3.28
C ARG A 70 1.97 -12.71 -2.11
N VAL A 71 2.17 -13.43 -1.01
CA VAL A 71 1.33 -13.31 0.20
C VAL A 71 1.48 -11.92 0.82
N ILE A 72 2.69 -11.37 0.81
CA ILE A 72 2.97 -10.02 1.29
C ILE A 72 2.28 -8.98 0.39
N ILE A 73 2.36 -9.14 -0.93
CA ILE A 73 1.70 -8.25 -1.89
C ILE A 73 0.18 -8.27 -1.67
N ASP A 74 -0.41 -9.46 -1.57
CA ASP A 74 -1.84 -9.61 -1.37
C ASP A 74 -2.26 -9.00 -0.03
N TYR A 75 -1.48 -9.21 1.04
CA TYR A 75 -1.70 -8.59 2.35
C TYR A 75 -1.67 -7.05 2.29
N ILE A 76 -0.64 -6.44 1.68
CA ILE A 76 -0.53 -4.98 1.54
C ILE A 76 -1.66 -4.43 0.66
N SER A 77 -1.99 -5.11 -0.44
CA SER A 77 -3.07 -4.67 -1.34
C SER A 77 -4.47 -4.73 -0.69
N GLY A 78 -4.64 -5.57 0.34
CA GLY A 78 -5.86 -5.69 1.12
C GLY A 78 -5.99 -4.62 2.23
N MET A 79 -4.98 -3.77 2.43
CA MET A 79 -5.02 -2.72 3.44
C MET A 79 -5.86 -1.53 2.96
N THR A 80 -6.57 -0.89 3.88
CA THR A 80 -7.11 0.46 3.65
C THR A 80 -6.00 1.51 3.85
N ASP A 81 -6.14 2.69 3.25
CA ASP A 81 -5.15 3.78 3.41
C ASP A 81 -4.87 4.10 4.89
N ASN A 82 -5.91 4.12 5.74
CA ASN A 82 -5.77 4.38 7.17
C ASN A 82 -4.99 3.26 7.87
N TYR A 83 -5.24 2.00 7.52
CA TYR A 83 -4.52 0.87 8.10
C TYR A 83 -3.06 0.85 7.66
N LEU A 84 -2.79 1.07 6.36
CA LEU A 84 -1.44 1.18 5.80
C LEU A 84 -0.65 2.28 6.54
N TYR A 85 -1.24 3.46 6.71
CA TYR A 85 -0.63 4.57 7.41
C TYR A 85 -0.32 4.22 8.87
N LYS A 86 -1.27 3.64 9.62
CA LYS A 86 -1.05 3.22 11.01
C LYS A 86 0.04 2.16 11.14
N MET A 87 0.06 1.17 10.26
CA MET A 87 1.08 0.14 10.26
C MET A 87 2.46 0.72 9.98
N HIS A 88 2.56 1.64 9.02
CA HIS A 88 3.79 2.36 8.72
C HIS A 88 4.29 3.16 9.93
N GLN A 89 3.41 3.93 10.59
CA GLN A 89 3.76 4.67 11.80
C GLN A 89 4.20 3.76 12.95
N ARG A 90 3.60 2.58 13.12
CA ARG A 90 4.02 1.61 14.14
C ARG A 90 5.43 1.06 13.89
N ILE A 91 5.82 0.89 12.63
CA ILE A 91 7.11 0.28 12.25
C ILE A 91 8.23 1.33 12.16
N PHE A 92 7.91 2.52 11.65
CA PHE A 92 8.90 3.55 11.29
C PHE A 92 8.74 4.87 12.07
N GLY A 93 7.63 5.05 12.80
CA GLY A 93 7.37 6.27 13.57
C GLY A 93 8.28 6.34 14.79
N GLY A 94 9.14 7.36 14.84
CA GLY A 94 10.06 7.59 15.95
C GLY A 94 9.43 8.02 17.27
N ASN A 95 8.10 8.14 17.36
CA ASN A 95 7.41 8.46 18.60
C ASN A 95 7.03 7.18 19.34
N THR A 96 7.96 6.71 20.16
CA THR A 96 7.82 5.60 21.11
C THR A 96 6.71 5.81 22.16
N GLN A 97 6.00 6.94 22.15
CA GLN A 97 4.92 7.21 23.10
C GLN A 97 3.66 6.37 22.83
N SER A 98 3.34 6.02 21.58
CA SER A 98 2.06 5.35 21.26
C SER A 98 2.15 3.82 21.14
N THR A 99 3.34 3.22 21.09
CA THR A 99 3.49 1.77 20.90
C THR A 99 3.28 0.97 22.19
N PHE A 100 3.24 1.63 23.35
CA PHE A 100 3.05 1.00 24.67
C PHE A 100 1.73 1.36 25.36
N ASP A 101 0.89 2.24 24.78
CA ASP A 101 -0.33 2.72 25.42
C ASP A 101 -1.51 1.73 25.37
N THR A 102 -1.28 0.48 24.99
CA THR A 102 -2.33 -0.57 25.04
C THR A 102 -1.72 -1.94 25.31
N ILE A 103 -1.01 -2.05 26.43
CA ILE A 103 -0.93 -3.30 27.20
C ILE A 103 -1.90 -3.17 28.36
#